data_AF-A0A4R0NJ98-F1
#
_entry.id   AF-A0A4R0NJ98-F1
#
_cell.length_a   1.000
_cell.length_b   1.000
_cell.length_c   1.000
_cell.angle_alpha   90.00
_cell.angle_beta   90.00
_cell.angle_gamma   90.00
#
_symmetry.space_group_name_H-M   'P 1'
#
loop_
_entity.id
_entity.type
_entity.pdbx_description
1 polymer ?
#
loop_
_entity_poly.entity_id
_entity_poly.type
_entity_poly.pdbx_seq_one_letter_code
_entity_poly.pdbx_strand_id
1 'polypeptide(L)'
;MSRLLLHISYASSLLILLLTYSCTKTMELAPLPQNKITEFKIVNLPDTVIFGSIDQIDKSITVYIPYYYGLAVIDPEIKVSEGARLTEEVLPIDLNETGTSYTVKAKDGSTQVYKLKIVQQNTPDLTVRWSNTGVFYPRTTLSVTGNFMATGTGLAKVHLISVKTSKETLLNGGILVTGSGLYEYYLNALEIPTDIDTGYYKGRISFLGHVKELPQIHIIYKQPDVLIGSKEVKRGDEIVYSAAPETVIIGLKSVNVTIAGITYDLPIKSYNNTAITLIIPNDFPLGEHLYIPMKILFNNWATLNKTASITVTN
;
A
#
# COMPACT_ATOMS: atom_id res chain seq x y z
N MET A 1 -45.33 51.46 -82.71
CA MET A 1 -44.91 51.10 -81.33
C MET A 1 -43.41 50.84 -81.32
N SER A 2 -42.58 51.85 -81.09
CA SER A 2 -41.12 51.68 -80.91
C SER A 2 -40.53 52.88 -80.17
N ARG A 3 -40.95 53.06 -78.92
CA ARG A 3 -40.49 54.11 -77.99
C ARG A 3 -40.29 53.53 -76.58
N LEU A 4 -39.72 52.32 -76.49
CA LEU A 4 -39.50 51.65 -75.19
C LEU A 4 -38.14 50.96 -75.04
N LEU A 5 -37.15 51.24 -75.91
CA LEU A 5 -35.85 50.54 -75.87
C LEU A 5 -34.63 51.47 -75.66
N LEU A 6 -34.79 52.79 -75.61
CA LEU A 6 -33.64 53.72 -75.60
C LEU A 6 -33.26 54.33 -74.23
N HIS A 7 -33.99 54.04 -73.15
CA HIS A 7 -33.67 54.56 -71.80
C HIS A 7 -33.09 53.52 -70.83
N ILE A 8 -33.01 52.25 -71.25
CA ILE A 8 -32.43 51.17 -70.45
C ILE A 8 -30.89 51.10 -70.61
N SER A 9 -30.32 51.78 -71.62
CA SER A 9 -28.88 51.70 -71.90
C SER A 9 -28.01 52.66 -71.06
N TYR A 10 -28.55 53.83 -70.66
CA TYR A 10 -27.80 54.81 -69.88
C TYR A 10 -27.89 54.61 -68.35
N ALA A 11 -28.97 53.99 -67.86
CA ALA A 11 -29.10 53.60 -66.45
C ALA A 11 -28.17 52.43 -66.08
N SER A 12 -27.87 51.54 -67.03
CA SER A 12 -26.95 50.41 -66.82
C SER A 12 -25.47 50.79 -66.87
N SER A 13 -25.10 51.91 -67.50
CA SER A 13 -23.69 52.34 -67.59
C SER A 13 -23.22 53.16 -66.38
N LEU A 14 -24.14 53.81 -65.64
CA LEU A 14 -23.78 54.60 -64.45
C LEU A 14 -23.70 53.75 -63.17
N LEU A 15 -24.35 52.58 -63.14
CA LEU A 15 -24.35 51.66 -62.00
C LEU A 15 -23.11 50.74 -61.96
N ILE A 16 -22.42 50.56 -63.09
CA ILE A 16 -21.22 49.70 -63.20
C ILE A 16 -19.95 50.44 -62.74
N LEU A 17 -19.92 51.78 -62.79
CA LEU A 17 -18.74 52.57 -62.39
C LEU A 17 -18.66 52.83 -60.86
N LEU A 18 -19.73 52.55 -60.11
CA LEU A 18 -19.79 52.74 -58.65
C LEU A 18 -19.39 51.50 -57.83
N LEU A 19 -19.09 50.37 -58.48
CA LEU A 19 -18.77 49.10 -57.79
C LEU A 19 -17.27 48.83 -57.61
N THR A 20 -16.37 49.69 -58.09
CA THR A 20 -14.91 49.46 -57.99
C THR A 20 -14.22 50.22 -56.86
N TYR A 21 -14.96 50.95 -56.01
CA TYR A 21 -14.42 51.64 -54.83
C TYR A 21 -14.60 50.87 -53.51
N SER A 22 -14.85 49.55 -53.56
CA SER A 22 -14.70 48.71 -52.37
C SER A 22 -13.21 48.47 -52.10
N CYS A 23 -12.62 49.44 -51.40
CA CYS A 23 -11.30 49.31 -50.79
C CYS A 23 -11.41 48.22 -49.72
N THR A 24 -11.08 46.98 -50.06
CA THR A 24 -10.87 45.93 -49.07
C THR A 24 -9.62 46.28 -48.29
N LYS A 25 -9.77 47.02 -47.19
CA LYS A 25 -8.75 47.05 -46.14
C LYS A 25 -8.61 45.61 -45.65
N THR A 26 -7.63 44.89 -46.18
CA THR A 26 -7.10 43.68 -45.58
C THR A 26 -6.56 44.09 -44.22
N MET A 27 -7.39 43.93 -43.19
CA MET A 27 -6.96 44.03 -41.81
C MET A 27 -6.01 42.87 -41.59
N GLU A 28 -4.71 43.17 -41.59
CA GLU A 28 -3.69 42.21 -41.20
C GLU A 28 -4.00 41.77 -39.76
N LEU A 29 -4.21 40.47 -39.57
CA LEU A 29 -4.42 39.91 -38.24
C LEU A 29 -3.23 40.27 -37.37
N ALA A 30 -3.50 40.82 -36.17
CA ALA A 30 -2.43 41.15 -35.25
C ALA A 30 -1.55 39.90 -35.01
N PRO A 31 -0.21 40.03 -35.05
CA PRO A 31 0.67 38.90 -34.84
C PRO A 31 0.39 38.25 -33.49
N LEU A 32 0.32 36.91 -33.49
CA LEU A 32 0.11 36.16 -32.26
C LEU A 32 1.27 36.43 -31.29
N PRO A 33 1.01 36.59 -29.98
CA PRO A 33 2.08 36.77 -29.02
C PRO A 33 3.05 35.58 -29.06
N GLN A 34 4.34 35.85 -29.28
CA GLN A 34 5.40 34.84 -29.42
C GLN A 34 6.18 34.62 -28.12
N ASN A 35 5.69 35.10 -26.99
CA ASN A 35 6.33 34.97 -25.68
C ASN A 35 5.57 33.98 -24.78
N LYS A 36 5.08 32.85 -25.34
CA LYS A 36 4.25 31.90 -24.58
C LYS A 36 5.02 30.64 -24.19
N ILE A 37 4.66 30.07 -23.05
CA ILE A 37 4.91 28.65 -22.76
C ILE A 37 3.85 27.84 -23.53
N THR A 38 4.29 26.84 -24.28
CA THR A 38 3.45 25.99 -25.13
C THR A 38 3.28 24.59 -24.55
N GLU A 39 4.24 24.12 -23.75
CA GLU A 39 4.17 22.84 -23.04
C GLU A 39 4.94 22.93 -21.72
N PHE A 40 4.41 22.27 -20.69
CA PHE A 40 5.08 22.04 -19.43
C PHE A 40 4.79 20.61 -18.99
N LYS A 41 5.81 19.80 -18.72
CA LYS A 41 5.64 18.41 -18.28
C LYS A 41 6.68 18.01 -17.24
N ILE A 42 6.31 17.08 -16.36
CA ILE A 42 7.21 16.46 -15.38
C ILE A 42 7.71 15.12 -15.92
N VAL A 43 9.03 14.93 -15.95
CA VAL A 43 9.67 13.79 -16.65
C VAL A 43 10.38 12.79 -15.73
N ASN A 44 10.52 13.06 -14.44
CA ASN A 44 11.16 12.16 -13.47
C ASN A 44 10.22 11.06 -12.93
N LEU A 45 9.42 10.48 -13.81
CA LEU A 45 8.49 9.40 -13.50
C LEU A 45 8.89 8.13 -14.28
N PRO A 46 8.69 6.92 -13.71
CA PRO A 46 9.21 5.69 -14.29
C PRO A 46 8.48 5.24 -15.56
N ASP A 47 7.21 5.58 -15.72
CA ASP A 47 6.31 4.99 -16.70
C ASP A 47 5.45 6.01 -17.47
N THR A 48 5.51 7.30 -17.12
CA THR A 48 4.67 8.33 -17.74
C THR A 48 5.28 9.73 -17.59
N VAL A 49 4.56 10.76 -18.04
CA VAL A 49 4.83 12.17 -17.76
C VAL A 49 3.55 12.84 -17.26
N ILE A 50 3.68 13.85 -16.39
CA ILE A 50 2.54 14.66 -15.95
C ILE A 50 2.56 15.98 -16.70
N PHE A 51 1.49 16.29 -17.44
CA PHE A 51 1.34 17.58 -18.10
C PHE A 51 0.79 18.65 -17.15
N GLY A 52 1.38 19.83 -17.18
CA GLY A 52 0.86 21.02 -16.53
C GLY A 52 -0.22 21.69 -17.38
N SER A 53 -1.26 22.21 -16.72
CA SER A 53 -2.25 23.08 -17.35
C SER A 53 -1.70 24.50 -17.43
N ILE A 54 -1.62 25.05 -18.64
CA ILE A 54 -1.08 26.41 -18.88
C ILE A 54 -2.24 27.37 -19.11
N ASP A 55 -2.37 28.37 -18.25
CA ASP A 55 -3.29 29.48 -18.43
C ASP A 55 -2.58 30.66 -19.10
N GLN A 56 -2.98 30.93 -20.36
CA GLN A 56 -2.40 32.00 -21.16
C GLN A 56 -2.93 33.39 -20.80
N ILE A 57 -4.02 33.50 -20.04
CA ILE A 57 -4.62 34.76 -19.58
C ILE A 57 -4.02 35.11 -18.22
N ASP A 58 -4.10 34.20 -17.25
CA ASP A 58 -3.62 34.39 -15.88
C ASP A 58 -2.10 34.22 -15.76
N LYS A 59 -1.45 33.73 -16.82
CA LYS A 59 -0.01 33.51 -16.89
C LYS A 59 0.44 32.59 -15.77
N SER A 60 -0.22 31.45 -15.69
CA SER A 60 0.05 30.45 -14.67
C SER A 60 0.21 29.07 -15.28
N ILE A 61 0.93 28.21 -14.56
CA ILE A 61 1.08 26.79 -14.85
C ILE A 61 0.58 26.06 -13.61
N THR A 62 -0.43 25.21 -13.74
CA THR A 62 -0.89 24.36 -12.65
C THR A 62 -0.55 22.91 -12.94
N VAL A 63 0.23 22.28 -12.07
CA VAL A 63 0.55 20.86 -12.16
C VAL A 63 -0.08 20.11 -11.00
N TYR A 64 -0.79 19.02 -11.29
CA TYR A 64 -1.38 18.15 -10.27
C TYR A 64 -0.48 16.94 -10.07
N ILE A 65 0.08 16.80 -8.88
CA ILE A 65 1.01 15.71 -8.55
C ILE A 65 0.26 14.65 -7.75
N PRO A 66 0.02 13.45 -8.32
CA PRO A 66 -0.60 12.37 -7.58
C PRO A 66 0.28 11.91 -6.42
N TYR A 67 -0.28 11.81 -5.22
CA TYR A 67 0.45 11.42 -4.01
C TYR A 67 1.16 10.05 -4.13
N TYR A 68 0.61 9.13 -4.92
CA TYR A 68 1.09 7.75 -5.00
C TYR A 68 2.45 7.60 -5.68
N TYR A 69 2.95 8.63 -6.39
CA TYR A 69 4.31 8.61 -6.93
C TYR A 69 5.38 8.85 -5.86
N GLY A 70 5.02 9.32 -4.65
CA GLY A 70 5.96 9.48 -3.55
C GLY A 70 7.14 10.41 -3.86
N LEU A 71 6.97 11.35 -4.81
CA LEU A 71 8.02 12.28 -5.21
C LEU A 71 8.35 13.24 -4.05
N ALA A 72 9.62 13.62 -3.93
CA ALA A 72 10.06 14.76 -3.12
C ALA A 72 10.38 15.98 -4.00
N VAL A 73 10.81 15.72 -5.23
CA VAL A 73 11.17 16.73 -6.23
C VAL A 73 10.52 16.40 -7.57
N ILE A 74 10.28 17.42 -8.39
CA ILE A 74 9.82 17.30 -9.78
C ILE A 74 10.90 17.80 -10.73
N ASP A 75 11.02 17.14 -11.88
CA ASP A 75 11.94 17.55 -12.95
C ASP A 75 11.12 18.04 -14.16
N PRO A 76 11.01 19.37 -14.37
CA PRO A 76 10.20 19.91 -15.44
C PRO A 76 10.93 20.02 -16.78
N GLU A 77 10.22 19.75 -17.87
CA GLU A 77 10.61 20.09 -19.24
C GLU A 77 9.59 21.08 -19.80
N ILE A 78 10.09 22.18 -20.39
CA ILE A 78 9.27 23.32 -20.82
C ILE A 78 9.53 23.63 -22.29
N LYS A 79 8.47 23.73 -23.09
CA LYS A 79 8.54 24.27 -24.45
C LYS A 79 7.92 25.65 -24.49
N VAL A 80 8.49 26.50 -25.34
CA VAL A 80 8.04 27.88 -25.57
C VAL A 80 7.68 28.09 -27.04
N SER A 81 7.10 29.24 -27.36
CA SER A 81 6.84 29.66 -28.74
C SER A 81 8.09 29.61 -29.61
N GLU A 82 7.90 29.43 -30.91
CA GLU A 82 9.00 29.29 -31.87
C GLU A 82 9.98 30.47 -31.80
N GLY A 83 11.24 30.15 -31.51
CA GLY A 83 12.33 31.11 -31.40
C GLY A 83 12.26 32.06 -30.21
N ALA A 84 11.34 31.84 -29.28
CA ALA A 84 11.44 32.36 -27.92
C ALA A 84 12.44 31.52 -27.10
N ARG A 85 12.80 32.02 -25.92
CA ARG A 85 13.64 31.30 -24.95
C ARG A 85 13.20 31.61 -23.51
N LEU A 86 13.47 30.69 -22.60
CA LEU A 86 13.42 30.97 -21.17
C LEU A 86 14.63 31.82 -20.77
N THR A 87 14.47 32.70 -19.79
CA THR A 87 15.59 33.51 -19.27
C THR A 87 16.35 32.84 -18.14
N GLU A 88 15.70 31.91 -17.45
CA GLU A 88 16.27 31.11 -16.38
C GLU A 88 16.55 29.67 -16.84
N GLU A 89 17.44 29.00 -16.13
CA GLU A 89 17.65 27.56 -16.26
C GLU A 89 16.49 26.79 -15.63
N VAL A 90 16.12 25.67 -16.22
CA VAL A 90 15.08 24.79 -15.69
C VAL A 90 15.74 23.77 -14.78
N LEU A 91 15.55 23.93 -13.47
CA LEU A 91 16.12 23.08 -12.43
C LEU A 91 15.04 22.19 -11.80
N PRO A 92 15.43 21.05 -11.18
CA PRO A 92 14.52 20.28 -10.34
C PRO A 92 13.98 21.13 -9.19
N ILE A 93 12.69 20.96 -8.87
CA ILE A 93 11.96 21.77 -7.89
C ILE A 93 11.50 20.88 -6.73
N ASP A 94 11.69 21.32 -5.48
CA ASP A 94 11.08 20.68 -4.32
C ASP A 94 9.55 20.82 -4.40
N LEU A 95 8.80 19.77 -4.13
CA LEU A 95 7.33 19.82 -4.19
C LEU A 95 6.71 20.88 -3.28
N ASN A 96 7.41 21.28 -2.21
CA ASN A 96 6.97 22.29 -1.26
C ASN A 96 7.46 23.70 -1.62
N GLU A 97 8.28 23.84 -2.67
CA GLU A 97 8.76 25.13 -3.13
C GLU A 97 7.58 25.98 -3.63
N THR A 98 7.57 27.26 -3.24
CA THR A 98 6.54 28.20 -3.64
C THR A 98 7.18 29.42 -4.29
N GLY A 99 6.47 30.01 -5.25
CA GLY A 99 6.92 31.24 -5.92
C GLY A 99 7.82 31.01 -7.14
N THR A 100 8.09 29.76 -7.52
CA THR A 100 8.80 29.43 -8.76
C THR A 100 8.08 30.06 -9.97
N SER A 101 8.84 30.69 -10.86
CA SER A 101 8.31 31.36 -12.03
C SER A 101 9.25 31.23 -13.22
N TYR A 102 8.67 31.29 -14.42
CA TYR A 102 9.37 31.16 -15.68
C TYR A 102 9.12 32.35 -16.58
N THR A 103 10.17 32.96 -17.11
CA THR A 103 10.09 34.13 -17.98
C THR A 103 10.46 33.75 -19.40
N VAL A 104 9.50 33.87 -20.31
CA VAL A 104 9.69 33.67 -21.74
C VAL A 104 10.02 34.99 -22.41
N LYS A 105 11.14 35.06 -23.13
CA LYS A 105 11.54 36.20 -23.97
C LYS A 105 11.43 35.83 -25.45
N ALA A 106 10.60 36.56 -26.20
CA ALA A 106 10.44 36.41 -27.64
C ALA A 106 11.58 37.08 -28.44
N LYS A 107 11.63 36.82 -29.76
CA LYS A 107 12.63 37.42 -30.67
C LYS A 107 12.54 38.95 -30.73
N ASP A 108 11.32 39.48 -30.64
CA ASP A 108 11.06 40.93 -30.63
C ASP A 108 11.44 41.61 -29.30
N GLY A 109 11.90 40.82 -28.32
CA GLY A 109 12.31 41.29 -27.01
C GLY A 109 11.18 41.36 -25.98
N SER A 110 9.92 41.14 -26.37
CA SER A 110 8.79 41.07 -25.44
C SER A 110 8.95 39.91 -24.46
N THR A 111 8.49 40.11 -23.22
CA THR A 111 8.65 39.13 -22.13
C THR A 111 7.32 38.78 -21.49
N GLN A 112 7.19 37.53 -21.04
CA GLN A 112 6.05 37.06 -20.28
C GLN A 112 6.51 36.18 -19.13
N VAL A 113 6.07 36.51 -17.92
CA VAL A 113 6.32 35.70 -16.72
C VAL A 113 5.13 34.78 -16.47
N TYR A 114 5.40 33.50 -16.21
CA TYR A 114 4.44 32.48 -15.81
C TYR A 114 4.73 32.00 -14.38
N LYS A 115 3.72 31.96 -13.51
CA LYS A 115 3.87 31.44 -12.14
C LYS A 115 3.53 29.96 -12.09
N LEU A 116 4.40 29.14 -11.50
CA LEU A 116 4.13 27.72 -11.27
C LEU A 116 3.33 27.53 -9.98
N LYS A 117 2.26 26.72 -10.07
CA LYS A 117 1.46 26.25 -8.95
C LYS A 117 1.51 24.72 -8.94
N ILE A 118 2.18 24.17 -7.94
CA ILE A 118 2.19 22.73 -7.68
C ILE A 118 1.00 22.43 -6.77
N VAL A 119 0.12 21.55 -7.22
CA VAL A 119 -1.02 21.05 -6.45
C VAL A 119 -0.79 19.58 -6.18
N GLN A 120 -0.33 19.25 -4.98
CA GLN A 120 -0.30 17.87 -4.55
C GLN A 120 -1.74 17.37 -4.39
N GLN A 121 -2.08 16.30 -5.09
CA GLN A 121 -3.38 15.66 -4.90
C GLN A 121 -3.35 14.92 -3.58
N ASN A 122 -4.30 15.21 -2.70
CA ASN A 122 -4.44 14.47 -1.46
C ASN A 122 -4.98 13.07 -1.73
N THR A 123 -4.46 12.09 -1.01
CA THR A 123 -5.18 10.84 -0.74
C THR A 123 -6.59 11.16 -0.22
N PRO A 124 -7.66 10.46 -0.66
CA PRO A 124 -8.94 10.54 0.03
C PRO A 124 -8.78 10.13 1.50
N ASP A 125 -9.71 10.54 2.35
CA ASP A 125 -9.70 10.11 3.76
C ASP A 125 -9.65 8.58 3.86
N LEU A 126 -8.72 8.07 4.65
CA LEU A 126 -8.60 6.65 4.92
C LEU A 126 -9.76 6.18 5.80
N THR A 127 -10.60 5.30 5.26
CA THR A 127 -11.68 4.61 5.97
C THR A 127 -11.31 3.15 6.12
N VAL A 128 -11.17 2.70 7.36
CA VAL A 128 -10.71 1.35 7.71
C VAL A 128 -11.54 0.76 8.84
N ARG A 129 -11.68 -0.57 8.85
CA ARG A 129 -12.29 -1.34 9.93
C ARG A 129 -11.65 -2.71 10.03
N TRP A 130 -11.69 -3.33 11.21
CA TRP A 130 -11.43 -4.76 11.31
C TRP A 130 -12.46 -5.53 10.46
N SER A 131 -12.00 -6.45 9.62
CA SER A 131 -12.88 -7.33 8.84
C SER A 131 -13.43 -8.46 9.71
N ASN A 132 -12.65 -8.89 10.70
CA ASN A 132 -13.02 -9.90 11.69
C ASN A 132 -13.01 -9.28 13.10
N THR A 133 -13.98 -9.67 13.94
CA THR A 133 -14.14 -9.17 15.31
C THR A 133 -14.27 -10.32 16.31
N GLY A 134 -13.93 -10.07 17.57
CA GLY A 134 -14.08 -11.03 18.65
C GLY A 134 -12.82 -11.21 19.48
N VAL A 135 -12.67 -12.42 20.02
CA VAL A 135 -11.50 -12.84 20.79
C VAL A 135 -10.53 -13.55 19.86
N PHE A 136 -9.27 -13.13 19.91
CA PHE A 136 -8.19 -13.65 19.09
C PHE A 136 -7.14 -14.38 19.93
N TYR A 137 -6.29 -15.13 19.23
CA TYR A 137 -5.25 -15.93 19.83
C TYR A 137 -3.93 -15.70 19.09
N PRO A 138 -2.77 -15.89 19.74
CA PRO A 138 -1.51 -15.94 19.02
C PRO A 138 -1.57 -16.90 17.84
N ARG A 139 -0.90 -16.57 16.73
CA ARG A 139 -0.87 -17.32 15.46
C ARG A 139 -2.20 -17.35 14.69
N THR A 140 -3.20 -16.59 15.11
CA THR A 140 -4.37 -16.31 14.26
C THR A 140 -4.12 -15.07 13.40
N THR A 141 -4.87 -14.93 12.31
CA THR A 141 -4.75 -13.78 11.41
C THR A 141 -5.87 -12.79 11.60
N LEU A 142 -5.51 -11.51 11.69
CA LEU A 142 -6.43 -10.39 11.55
C LEU A 142 -6.55 -9.97 10.08
N SER A 143 -7.63 -9.25 9.78
CA SER A 143 -7.77 -8.56 8.50
C SER A 143 -8.41 -7.19 8.70
N VAL A 144 -8.01 -6.23 7.85
CA VAL A 144 -8.54 -4.87 7.83
C VAL A 144 -9.15 -4.62 6.46
N THR A 145 -10.41 -4.18 6.42
CA THR A 145 -11.06 -3.71 5.19
C THR A 145 -10.94 -2.20 5.12
N GLY A 146 -10.66 -1.66 3.94
CA GLY A 146 -10.63 -0.22 3.73
C GLY A 146 -10.58 0.20 2.26
N ASN A 147 -10.57 1.52 2.04
CA ASN A 147 -10.43 2.14 0.73
C ASN A 147 -8.94 2.36 0.36
N PHE A 148 -8.13 1.29 0.39
CA PHE A 148 -6.68 1.42 0.18
C PHE A 148 -6.32 1.93 -1.23
N MET A 149 -7.12 1.65 -2.27
CA MET A 149 -6.86 2.11 -3.65
C MET A 149 -5.47 1.72 -4.20
N ALA A 150 -4.83 0.73 -3.58
CA ALA A 150 -3.51 0.21 -3.92
C ALA A 150 -3.43 -1.27 -3.53
N THR A 151 -2.53 -2.01 -4.18
CA THR A 151 -2.22 -3.42 -3.87
C THR A 151 -0.73 -3.57 -3.61
N GLY A 152 -0.36 -4.63 -2.89
CA GLY A 152 1.04 -4.93 -2.59
C GLY A 152 1.31 -5.16 -1.11
N THR A 153 2.51 -5.63 -0.81
CA THR A 153 2.98 -5.91 0.55
C THR A 153 3.70 -4.71 1.15
N GLY A 154 3.55 -4.49 2.46
CA GLY A 154 4.31 -3.46 3.19
C GLY A 154 3.85 -2.00 3.00
N LEU A 155 2.89 -1.73 2.10
CA LEU A 155 2.33 -0.38 1.90
C LEU A 155 1.51 0.11 3.10
N ALA A 156 0.80 -0.79 3.76
CA ALA A 156 0.10 -0.53 5.01
C ALA A 156 0.82 -1.23 6.17
N LYS A 157 0.99 -0.53 7.29
CA LYS A 157 1.56 -1.09 8.52
C LYS A 157 0.51 -1.05 9.61
N VAL A 158 0.24 -2.21 10.22
CA VAL A 158 -0.71 -2.35 11.32
C VAL A 158 0.04 -2.62 12.60
N HIS A 159 -0.18 -1.81 13.62
CA HIS A 159 0.36 -1.99 14.96
C HIS A 159 -0.76 -2.44 15.89
N LEU A 160 -0.50 -3.46 16.69
CA LEU A 160 -1.26 -3.74 17.91
C LEU A 160 -0.59 -3.04 19.07
N ILE A 161 -1.33 -2.22 19.78
CA ILE A 161 -0.84 -1.42 20.91
C ILE A 161 -1.48 -1.98 22.18
N SER A 162 -0.67 -2.54 23.07
CA SER A 162 -1.15 -3.08 24.34
C SER A 162 -1.79 -1.96 25.17
N VAL A 163 -3.05 -2.14 25.59
CA VAL A 163 -3.72 -1.19 26.47
C VAL A 163 -3.07 -1.15 27.85
N LYS A 164 -2.46 -2.27 28.28
CA LYS A 164 -1.82 -2.41 29.59
C LYS A 164 -0.43 -1.78 29.65
N THR A 165 0.38 -1.98 28.61
CA THR A 165 1.82 -1.62 28.64
C THR A 165 2.22 -0.56 27.62
N SER A 166 1.31 -0.19 26.72
CA SER A 166 1.58 0.66 25.55
C SER A 166 2.65 0.11 24.60
N LYS A 167 3.12 -1.13 24.79
CA LYS A 167 4.02 -1.82 23.87
C LYS A 167 3.31 -1.97 22.52
N GLU A 168 4.01 -1.59 21.46
CA GLU A 168 3.56 -1.77 20.09
C GLU A 168 4.14 -3.03 19.47
N THR A 169 3.30 -3.74 18.72
CA THR A 169 3.66 -4.93 17.97
C THR A 169 3.24 -4.74 16.52
N LEU A 170 4.20 -4.72 15.60
CA LEU A 170 3.93 -4.62 14.16
C LEU A 170 3.40 -5.95 13.63
N LEU A 171 2.31 -5.88 12.87
CA LEU A 171 1.77 -6.97 12.06
C LEU A 171 2.08 -6.71 10.60
N ASN A 172 2.59 -7.73 9.91
CA ASN A 172 2.88 -7.68 8.48
C ASN A 172 1.78 -8.38 7.71
N GLY A 173 1.37 -7.81 6.57
CA GLY A 173 0.33 -8.36 5.70
C GLY A 173 0.41 -7.78 4.29
N GLY A 174 -0.40 -8.33 3.39
CA GLY A 174 -0.53 -7.85 2.01
C GLY A 174 -1.88 -7.22 1.75
N ILE A 175 -1.92 -6.14 0.97
CA ILE A 175 -3.17 -5.55 0.49
C ILE A 175 -3.60 -6.29 -0.78
N LEU A 176 -4.80 -6.84 -0.75
CA LEU A 176 -5.47 -7.54 -1.85
C LEU A 176 -6.77 -6.83 -2.23
N VAL A 177 -7.22 -7.06 -3.46
CA VAL A 177 -8.53 -6.62 -3.98
C VAL A 177 -9.48 -7.82 -4.01
N THR A 178 -10.73 -7.64 -3.57
CA THR A 178 -11.78 -8.63 -3.85
C THR A 178 -12.54 -8.24 -5.11
N GLY A 179 -12.72 -9.20 -6.01
CA GLY A 179 -13.45 -9.00 -7.26
C GLY A 179 -14.91 -9.36 -7.09
N SER A 180 -15.76 -8.46 -6.56
CA SER A 180 -17.23 -8.55 -6.69
C SER A 180 -18.02 -7.38 -6.06
N GLY A 181 -17.55 -6.14 -6.19
CA GLY A 181 -18.29 -4.96 -5.76
C GLY A 181 -17.38 -3.76 -5.50
N LEU A 182 -17.91 -2.53 -5.52
CA LEU A 182 -17.21 -1.25 -5.40
C LEU A 182 -15.97 -1.31 -4.46
N TYR A 183 -14.78 -1.51 -5.05
CA TYR A 183 -13.45 -1.24 -4.49
C TYR A 183 -13.23 -1.50 -2.98
N GLU A 184 -13.71 -2.62 -2.42
CA GLU A 184 -13.30 -3.01 -1.05
C GLU A 184 -11.94 -3.73 -1.09
N TYR A 185 -10.93 -3.10 -0.49
CA TYR A 185 -9.59 -3.68 -0.36
C TYR A 185 -9.44 -4.33 1.01
N TYR A 186 -8.66 -5.40 1.08
CA TYR A 186 -8.38 -6.13 2.31
C TYR A 186 -6.88 -6.18 2.54
N LEU A 187 -6.46 -5.71 3.69
CA LEU A 187 -5.16 -6.06 4.25
C LEU A 187 -5.35 -7.37 5.02
N ASN A 188 -4.82 -8.47 4.47
CA ASN A 188 -5.01 -9.81 5.02
C ASN A 188 -3.73 -10.37 5.65
N ALA A 189 -3.86 -11.57 6.22
CA ALA A 189 -2.75 -12.35 6.78
C ALA A 189 -1.92 -11.59 7.84
N LEU A 190 -2.57 -10.72 8.62
CA LEU A 190 -1.94 -10.02 9.74
C LEU A 190 -1.81 -11.00 10.91
N GLU A 191 -0.77 -11.84 10.89
CA GLU A 191 -0.55 -12.88 11.90
C GLU A 191 -0.17 -12.26 13.25
N ILE A 192 -0.91 -12.64 14.29
CA ILE A 192 -0.61 -12.25 15.67
C ILE A 192 0.63 -13.00 16.16
N PRO A 193 1.70 -12.32 16.61
CA PRO A 193 2.94 -12.97 17.03
C PRO A 193 2.77 -13.94 18.18
N THR A 194 3.66 -14.94 18.25
CA THR A 194 3.63 -16.00 19.25
C THR A 194 3.99 -15.52 20.65
N ASP A 195 4.76 -14.44 20.76
CA ASP A 195 5.24 -13.83 22.00
C ASP A 195 4.34 -12.70 22.51
N ILE A 196 3.18 -12.47 21.88
CA ILE A 196 2.23 -11.47 22.36
C ILE A 196 1.65 -11.89 23.72
N ASP A 197 1.53 -10.92 24.64
CA ASP A 197 0.85 -11.14 25.92
C ASP A 197 -0.67 -11.07 25.72
N THR A 198 -1.41 -11.68 26.65
CA THR A 198 -2.86 -11.58 26.70
C THR A 198 -3.32 -10.18 27.13
N GLY A 199 -4.55 -9.85 26.76
CA GLY A 199 -5.21 -8.61 27.15
C GLY A 199 -5.79 -7.86 25.97
N TYR A 200 -6.10 -6.60 26.21
CA TYR A 200 -6.73 -5.74 25.22
C TYR A 200 -5.69 -4.97 24.40
N TYR A 201 -5.93 -4.88 23.10
CA TYR A 201 -5.07 -4.20 22.15
C TYR A 201 -5.87 -3.25 21.27
N LYS A 202 -5.39 -2.01 21.12
CA LYS A 202 -5.87 -1.10 20.07
C LYS A 202 -5.13 -1.40 18.78
N GLY A 203 -5.82 -1.31 17.64
CA GLY A 203 -5.15 -1.36 16.35
C GLY A 203 -4.82 0.04 15.88
N ARG A 204 -3.67 0.23 15.22
CA ARG A 204 -3.34 1.46 14.50
C ARG A 204 -2.81 1.10 13.13
N ILE A 205 -3.39 1.67 12.08
CA ILE A 205 -2.92 1.48 10.71
C ILE A 205 -2.29 2.77 10.20
N SER A 206 -1.16 2.63 9.50
CA SER A 206 -0.56 3.70 8.70
C SER A 206 -0.53 3.30 7.24
N PHE A 207 -0.93 4.22 6.36
CA PHE A 207 -1.00 4.00 4.92
C PHE A 207 -0.93 5.34 4.18
N LEU A 208 0.08 5.53 3.32
CA LEU A 208 0.26 6.72 2.46
C LEU A 208 0.07 8.06 3.18
N GLY A 209 0.71 8.20 4.35
CA GLY A 209 0.65 9.41 5.18
C GLY A 209 -0.55 9.48 6.14
N HIS A 210 -1.57 8.64 5.95
CA HIS A 210 -2.66 8.52 6.92
C HIS A 210 -2.27 7.66 8.10
N VAL A 211 -2.83 8.02 9.26
CA VAL A 211 -2.85 7.21 10.46
C VAL A 211 -4.29 7.11 10.96
N LYS A 212 -4.78 5.89 11.20
CA LYS A 212 -6.11 5.64 11.74
C LYS A 212 -6.05 4.62 12.88
N GLU A 213 -6.76 4.92 13.95
CA GLU A 213 -7.00 3.99 15.04
C GLU A 213 -8.15 3.05 14.65
N LEU A 214 -8.01 1.77 14.99
CA LEU A 214 -9.01 0.74 14.86
C LEU A 214 -9.58 0.40 16.24
N PRO A 215 -10.83 -0.11 16.31
CA PRO A 215 -11.41 -0.56 17.57
C PRO A 215 -10.54 -1.57 18.32
N GLN A 216 -10.74 -1.65 19.64
CA GLN A 216 -10.01 -2.58 20.49
C GLN A 216 -10.38 -4.04 20.19
N ILE A 217 -9.40 -4.93 20.27
CA ILE A 217 -9.56 -6.38 20.24
C ILE A 217 -9.06 -7.01 21.54
N HIS A 218 -9.50 -8.24 21.82
CA HIS A 218 -9.07 -9.01 22.99
C HIS A 218 -8.26 -10.22 22.55
N ILE A 219 -7.03 -10.35 23.05
CA ILE A 219 -6.15 -11.48 22.76
C ILE A 219 -6.02 -12.33 24.02
N ILE A 220 -6.30 -13.63 23.92
CA ILE A 220 -6.14 -14.59 25.01
C ILE A 220 -5.31 -15.79 24.56
N TYR A 221 -4.77 -16.53 25.52
CA TYR A 221 -4.22 -17.86 25.24
C TYR A 221 -5.34 -18.90 25.18
N LYS A 222 -5.26 -19.79 24.20
CA LYS A 222 -5.99 -21.06 24.17
C LYS A 222 -5.23 -22.11 24.97
N GLN A 223 -5.93 -23.19 25.34
CA GLN A 223 -5.30 -24.40 25.87
C GLN A 223 -4.09 -24.78 25.00
N PRO A 224 -2.87 -24.85 25.56
CA PRO A 224 -1.69 -25.27 24.81
C PRO A 224 -1.93 -26.65 24.20
N ASP A 225 -1.60 -26.79 22.93
CA ASP A 225 -1.70 -28.05 22.21
C ASP A 225 -0.45 -28.29 21.34
N VAL A 226 -0.14 -29.56 21.12
CA VAL A 226 1.09 -30.03 20.48
C VAL A 226 0.72 -31.02 19.36
N LEU A 227 1.32 -30.82 18.18
CA LEU A 227 1.20 -31.74 17.06
C LEU A 227 2.11 -32.95 17.31
N ILE A 228 1.49 -34.04 17.75
CA ILE A 228 2.17 -35.32 17.95
C ILE A 228 2.12 -36.11 16.65
N GLY A 229 3.29 -36.57 16.21
CA GLY A 229 3.45 -37.43 15.04
C GLY A 229 4.46 -38.54 15.29
N SER A 230 4.63 -39.41 14.31
CA SER A 230 5.59 -40.52 14.40
C SER A 230 7.03 -40.02 14.45
N LYS A 231 7.87 -40.65 15.27
CA LYS A 231 9.31 -40.37 15.39
C LYS A 231 10.11 -41.65 15.31
N GLU A 232 11.25 -41.60 14.63
CA GLU A 232 12.27 -42.64 14.64
C GLU A 232 13.56 -42.01 15.19
N VAL A 233 14.08 -42.58 16.27
CA VAL A 233 15.12 -41.97 17.10
C VAL A 233 15.94 -43.04 17.82
N LYS A 234 17.09 -42.66 18.37
CA LYS A 234 17.87 -43.48 19.29
C LYS A 234 17.64 -43.08 20.74
N ARG A 235 18.09 -43.92 21.65
CA ARG A 235 18.22 -43.55 23.07
C ARG A 235 19.19 -42.39 23.21
N GLY A 236 18.81 -41.40 24.01
CA GLY A 236 19.55 -40.15 24.18
C GLY A 236 19.30 -39.09 23.10
N ASP A 237 18.62 -39.44 21.99
CA ASP A 237 18.29 -38.47 20.95
C ASP A 237 17.19 -37.49 21.39
N GLU A 238 17.10 -36.40 20.64
CA GLU A 238 16.07 -35.38 20.81
C GLU A 238 14.88 -35.62 19.89
N ILE A 239 13.68 -35.45 20.44
CA ILE A 239 12.43 -35.34 19.66
C ILE A 239 11.87 -33.93 19.76
N VAL A 240 11.45 -33.38 18.62
CA VAL A 240 10.82 -32.06 18.53
C VAL A 240 9.37 -32.19 18.08
N TYR A 241 8.47 -31.56 18.81
CA TYR A 241 7.06 -31.42 18.44
C TYR A 241 6.65 -29.94 18.38
N SER A 242 5.90 -29.57 17.36
CA SER A 242 5.45 -28.19 17.13
C SER A 242 4.12 -27.92 17.84
N ALA A 243 3.88 -26.67 18.22
CA ALA A 243 2.58 -26.21 18.72
C ALA A 243 1.49 -26.37 17.64
N ALA A 244 0.30 -26.82 18.05
CA ALA A 244 -0.85 -26.89 17.16
C ALA A 244 -1.28 -25.48 16.68
N PRO A 245 -1.91 -25.35 15.49
CA PRO A 245 -2.39 -24.06 14.99
C PRO A 245 -3.21 -23.29 16.03
N GLU A 246 -3.10 -21.96 16.02
CA GLU A 246 -3.81 -21.05 16.96
C GLU A 246 -3.51 -21.27 18.46
N THR A 247 -2.48 -22.06 18.78
CA THR A 247 -2.00 -22.28 20.15
C THR A 247 -0.52 -21.99 20.26
N VAL A 248 -0.07 -21.73 21.49
CA VAL A 248 1.34 -21.55 21.86
C VAL A 248 1.68 -22.46 23.02
N ILE A 249 2.94 -22.87 23.12
CA ILE A 249 3.43 -23.64 24.26
C ILE A 249 3.78 -22.67 25.40
N ILE A 250 3.04 -22.74 26.49
CA ILE A 250 3.27 -21.93 27.69
C ILE A 250 3.10 -22.78 28.94
N GLY A 251 3.99 -22.59 29.92
CA GLY A 251 3.91 -23.27 31.20
C GLY A 251 4.07 -24.79 31.13
N LEU A 252 4.83 -25.33 30.16
CA LEU A 252 5.10 -26.77 30.07
C LEU A 252 5.75 -27.27 31.36
N LYS A 253 5.20 -28.34 31.94
CA LYS A 253 5.62 -28.91 33.22
C LYS A 253 6.24 -30.30 33.08
N SER A 254 5.59 -31.22 32.38
CA SER A 254 6.11 -32.57 32.14
C SER A 254 5.51 -33.20 30.88
N VAL A 255 6.26 -34.14 30.30
CA VAL A 255 5.77 -35.01 29.23
C VAL A 255 6.10 -36.45 29.61
N ASN A 256 5.10 -37.31 29.55
CA ASN A 256 5.22 -38.70 29.97
C ASN A 256 4.53 -39.60 28.93
N VAL A 257 5.06 -40.79 28.69
CA VAL A 257 4.42 -41.81 27.85
C VAL A 257 4.26 -43.11 28.64
N THR A 258 3.22 -43.89 28.33
CA THR A 258 2.98 -45.19 28.97
C THR A 258 3.13 -46.33 27.97
N ILE A 259 4.06 -47.25 28.23
CA ILE A 259 4.34 -48.43 27.40
C ILE A 259 4.17 -49.67 28.26
N ALA A 260 3.28 -50.58 27.87
CA ALA A 260 2.99 -51.82 28.62
C ALA A 260 2.72 -51.60 30.12
N GLY A 261 2.06 -50.49 30.48
CA GLY A 261 1.75 -50.12 31.86
C GLY A 261 2.87 -49.42 32.63
N ILE A 262 4.07 -49.28 32.05
CA ILE A 262 5.19 -48.53 32.64
C ILE A 262 5.18 -47.12 32.08
N THR A 263 5.25 -46.12 32.97
CA THR A 263 5.36 -44.71 32.59
C THR A 263 6.82 -44.31 32.48
N TYR A 264 7.17 -43.72 31.34
CA TYR A 264 8.47 -43.14 31.04
C TYR A 264 8.32 -41.63 30.95
N ASP A 265 9.12 -40.91 31.73
CA ASP A 265 9.25 -39.46 31.60
C ASP A 265 10.10 -39.17 30.38
N LEU A 266 9.69 -38.20 29.57
CA LEU A 266 10.50 -37.66 28.47
C LEU A 266 11.09 -36.33 28.96
N PRO A 267 12.38 -36.30 29.36
CA PRO A 267 12.98 -35.09 29.90
C PRO A 267 12.85 -33.92 28.92
N ILE A 268 12.42 -32.77 29.43
CA ILE A 268 12.31 -31.54 28.65
C ILE A 268 13.72 -30.95 28.52
N LYS A 269 14.27 -30.94 27.30
CA LYS A 269 15.51 -30.23 27.01
C LYS A 269 15.27 -28.73 26.94
N SER A 270 14.26 -28.32 26.20
CA SER A 270 13.86 -26.93 26.01
C SER A 270 12.44 -26.81 25.46
N TYR A 271 11.83 -25.65 25.62
CA TYR A 271 10.63 -25.29 24.86
C TYR A 271 10.58 -23.78 24.64
N ASN A 272 9.85 -23.38 23.61
CA ASN A 272 9.47 -21.99 23.33
C ASN A 272 8.01 -21.98 22.86
N ASN A 273 7.47 -20.81 22.53
CA ASN A 273 6.05 -20.67 22.18
C ASN A 273 5.61 -21.48 20.94
N THR A 274 6.53 -21.99 20.12
CA THR A 274 6.22 -22.74 18.89
C THR A 274 6.61 -24.21 18.92
N ALA A 275 7.45 -24.66 19.86
CA ALA A 275 7.90 -26.06 19.89
C ALA A 275 8.36 -26.52 21.28
N ILE A 276 8.30 -27.84 21.48
CA ILE A 276 8.91 -28.56 22.60
C ILE A 276 10.04 -29.46 22.07
N THR A 277 11.15 -29.52 22.79
CA THR A 277 12.26 -30.45 22.55
C THR A 277 12.42 -31.34 23.77
N LEU A 278 12.26 -32.64 23.57
CA LEU A 278 12.34 -33.67 24.61
C LEU A 278 13.51 -34.61 24.30
N ILE A 279 13.99 -35.32 25.32
CA ILE A 279 15.03 -36.34 25.19
C ILE A 279 14.40 -37.72 25.32
N ILE A 280 14.85 -38.68 24.52
CA ILE A 280 14.52 -40.09 24.71
C ILE A 280 15.41 -40.67 25.82
N PRO A 281 14.86 -41.15 26.94
CA PRO A 281 15.65 -41.74 28.01
C PRO A 281 16.52 -42.93 27.56
N ASN A 282 17.66 -43.13 28.23
CA ASN A 282 18.55 -44.24 27.92
C ASN A 282 17.96 -45.62 28.24
N ASP A 283 16.97 -45.68 29.13
CA ASP A 283 16.23 -46.88 29.52
C ASP A 283 14.93 -47.06 28.71
N PHE A 284 14.62 -46.15 27.77
CA PHE A 284 13.42 -46.25 26.95
C PHE A 284 13.42 -47.54 26.12
N PRO A 285 12.35 -48.33 26.08
CA PRO A 285 12.35 -49.65 25.44
C PRO A 285 12.68 -49.56 23.95
N LEU A 286 13.51 -50.49 23.44
CA LEU A 286 13.83 -50.58 22.02
C LEU A 286 12.63 -51.10 21.21
N GLY A 287 12.61 -50.82 19.91
CA GLY A 287 11.60 -51.30 18.98
C GLY A 287 10.51 -50.27 18.65
N GLU A 288 9.45 -50.73 17.98
CA GLU A 288 8.31 -49.90 17.57
C GLU A 288 7.26 -49.79 18.68
N HIS A 289 6.96 -48.56 19.10
CA HIS A 289 5.92 -48.27 20.09
C HIS A 289 4.83 -47.43 19.45
N LEU A 290 3.78 -48.07 18.95
CA LEU A 290 2.71 -47.43 18.20
C LEU A 290 1.53 -47.06 19.10
N TYR A 291 0.95 -45.88 18.87
CA TYR A 291 -0.26 -45.38 19.56
C TYR A 291 -0.16 -45.37 21.10
N ILE A 292 1.03 -45.13 21.64
CA ILE A 292 1.25 -45.11 23.08
C ILE A 292 0.61 -43.87 23.71
N PRO A 293 -0.09 -44.00 24.85
CA PRO A 293 -0.63 -42.85 25.57
C PRO A 293 0.48 -41.88 25.97
N MET A 294 0.30 -40.61 25.62
CA MET A 294 1.18 -39.51 25.99
C MET A 294 0.38 -38.50 26.82
N LYS A 295 0.92 -38.12 27.97
CA LYS A 295 0.39 -37.07 28.85
C LYS A 295 1.33 -35.89 28.84
N ILE A 296 0.79 -34.70 28.57
CA ILE A 296 1.53 -33.44 28.60
C ILE A 296 0.85 -32.53 29.62
N LEU A 297 1.61 -32.15 30.64
CA LEU A 297 1.13 -31.29 31.72
C LEU A 297 1.63 -29.87 31.49
N PHE A 298 0.71 -28.92 31.65
CA PHE A 298 0.97 -27.49 31.61
C PHE A 298 0.47 -26.84 32.91
N ASN A 299 1.16 -25.83 33.41
CA ASN A 299 0.79 -25.11 34.62
C ASN A 299 -0.54 -24.36 34.42
N ASN A 300 -1.50 -24.57 35.32
CA ASN A 300 -2.83 -23.92 35.30
C ASN A 300 -3.70 -24.26 34.07
N TRP A 301 -3.38 -25.34 33.36
CA TRP A 301 -4.13 -25.83 32.21
C TRP A 301 -4.55 -27.28 32.42
N ALA A 302 -5.53 -27.75 31.63
CA ALA A 302 -5.90 -29.15 31.64
C ALA A 302 -4.74 -30.02 31.15
N THR A 303 -4.65 -31.26 31.68
CA THR A 303 -3.70 -32.24 31.15
C THR A 303 -4.08 -32.60 29.72
N LEU A 304 -3.13 -32.48 28.81
CA LEU A 304 -3.32 -32.84 27.41
C LEU A 304 -3.00 -34.33 27.25
N ASN A 305 -4.00 -35.10 26.84
CA ASN A 305 -3.86 -36.53 26.55
C ASN A 305 -3.78 -36.72 25.04
N LYS A 306 -2.70 -37.33 24.55
CA LYS A 306 -2.41 -37.60 23.14
C LYS A 306 -1.99 -39.06 22.97
N THR A 307 -1.84 -39.48 21.73
CA THR A 307 -1.17 -40.72 21.35
C THR A 307 0.07 -40.40 20.52
N ALA A 308 1.15 -41.12 20.76
CA ALA A 308 2.40 -41.00 20.03
C ALA A 308 2.78 -42.33 19.38
N SER A 309 3.59 -42.27 18.32
CA SER A 309 4.26 -43.43 17.76
C SER A 309 5.75 -43.16 17.74
N ILE A 310 6.54 -43.97 18.45
CA ILE A 310 7.99 -43.77 18.60
C ILE A 310 8.69 -45.09 18.31
N THR A 311 9.54 -45.10 17.29
CA THR A 311 10.43 -46.21 16.98
C THR A 311 11.82 -45.91 17.54
N VAL A 312 12.31 -46.76 18.44
CA VAL A 312 13.61 -46.57 19.10
C VAL A 312 14.62 -47.60 18.63
N THR A 313 15.72 -47.10 18.07
CA THR A 313 16.86 -47.88 17.60
C THR A 313 18.07 -47.72 18.53
N ASN A 314 19.10 -48.56 18.32
CA ASN A 314 20.37 -48.48 19.04
C ASN A 314 21.26 -47.33 18.54
#